data_AF-A0A3D3V8S6-F1
#
_entry.id   AF-A0A3D3V8S6-F1
#
_cell.length_a   1.000
_cell.length_b   1.000
_cell.length_c   1.000
_cell.angle_alpha   90.00
_cell.angle_beta   90.00
_cell.angle_gamma   90.00
#
_symmetry.space_group_name_H-M   'P 1'
#
loop_
_entity.id
_entity.type
_entity.pdbx_description
1 polymer ?
#
loop_
_entity_poly.entity_id
_entity_poly.type
_entity_poly.pdbx_seq_one_letter_code
_entity_poly.pdbx_strand_id
1 'polypeptide(L)'
;MKLLAPAATMLLLGAWPFVSFLGTNRDELLIYGSAVVLYAVLYLVLVVFGGFIGRVFGGASHFPAIAHVIGVGSVLLFSYLPLSFLLSRFGIALGTVKIAIWLVLTLIILFIVWRLSRVSATRVVLLAAAFVMTAVPVFNLILFVARNDGVQTVAASPIEDQTRAAQMPNVYWFVF
;
A
#
# COMPACT_ATOMS: atom_id res chain seq x y z
N MET A 1 -2.27 7.66 24.05
CA MET A 1 -1.62 8.11 22.78
C MET A 1 -0.35 7.33 22.40
N LYS A 2 0.48 6.83 23.35
CA LYS A 2 1.79 6.19 23.05
C LYS A 2 1.74 4.98 22.09
N LEU A 3 0.63 4.23 22.05
CA LEU A 3 0.45 3.05 21.19
C LEU A 3 -0.45 3.28 19.97
N LEU A 4 -1.30 4.31 20.02
CA LEU A 4 -2.24 4.62 18.94
C LEU A 4 -1.52 5.15 17.70
N ALA A 5 -0.58 6.07 17.87
CA ALA A 5 0.12 6.65 16.73
C ALA A 5 0.89 5.59 15.90
N PRO A 6 1.72 4.71 16.48
CA PRO A 6 2.41 3.70 15.68
C PRO A 6 1.47 2.69 15.02
N ALA A 7 0.43 2.25 15.72
CA ALA A 7 -0.55 1.32 15.16
C ALA A 7 -1.34 1.97 14.00
N ALA A 8 -1.75 3.23 14.16
CA ALA A 8 -2.42 4.00 13.12
C ALA A 8 -1.51 4.20 11.90
N THR A 9 -0.24 4.57 12.10
CA THR A 9 0.73 4.70 11.00
C THR A 9 0.89 3.39 10.25
N MET A 10 1.03 2.26 10.96
CA MET A 10 1.15 0.94 10.36
C MET A 10 -0.07 0.58 9.51
N LEU A 11 -1.29 0.84 10.02
CA LEU A 11 -2.53 0.57 9.29
C LEU A 11 -2.72 1.49 8.09
N LEU A 12 -2.46 2.80 8.26
CA LEU A 12 -2.62 3.79 7.19
C LEU A 12 -1.66 3.50 6.03
N LEU A 13 -0.37 3.26 6.34
CA LEU A 13 0.63 2.93 5.32
C LEU A 13 0.47 1.52 4.76
N GLY A 14 -0.03 0.57 5.58
CA GLY A 14 -0.36 -0.78 5.13
C GLY A 14 -1.53 -0.82 4.15
N ALA A 15 -2.55 0.01 4.39
CA ALA A 15 -3.71 0.15 3.50
C ALA A 15 -3.41 1.00 2.26
N TRP A 16 -2.42 1.90 2.34
CA TRP A 16 -2.13 2.89 1.31
C TRP A 16 -2.04 2.34 -0.11
N PRO A 17 -1.32 1.22 -0.39
CA PRO A 17 -1.21 0.71 -1.76
C PRO A 17 -2.55 0.39 -2.40
N PHE A 18 -3.46 -0.22 -1.64
CA PHE A 18 -4.78 -0.60 -2.12
C PHE A 18 -5.67 0.62 -2.30
N VAL A 19 -5.67 1.53 -1.33
CA VAL A 19 -6.47 2.76 -1.41
C VAL A 19 -5.99 3.65 -2.56
N SER A 20 -4.68 3.78 -2.74
CA SER A 20 -4.05 4.50 -3.85
C SER A 20 -4.41 3.88 -5.20
N PHE A 21 -4.34 2.55 -5.30
CA PHE A 21 -4.73 1.80 -6.48
C PHE A 21 -6.20 2.04 -6.84
N LEU A 22 -7.11 1.82 -5.88
CA LEU A 22 -8.55 2.00 -6.09
C LEU A 22 -8.91 3.46 -6.40
N GLY A 23 -8.21 4.43 -5.81
CA GLY A 23 -8.42 5.86 -6.08
C GLY A 23 -7.94 6.32 -7.46
N THR A 24 -6.97 5.62 -8.06
CA THR A 24 -6.31 5.98 -9.33
C THR A 24 -6.87 5.18 -10.51
N ASN A 25 -7.22 3.91 -10.32
CA ASN A 25 -7.66 2.98 -11.37
C ASN A 25 -9.17 2.72 -11.30
N ARG A 26 -9.95 3.77 -11.58
CA ARG A 26 -11.43 3.76 -11.43
C ARG A 26 -12.14 2.81 -12.38
N ASP A 27 -11.64 2.63 -13.60
CA ASP A 27 -12.23 1.72 -14.58
C ASP A 27 -11.98 0.25 -14.17
N GLU A 28 -10.79 -0.03 -13.64
CA GLU A 28 -10.44 -1.35 -13.11
C GLU A 28 -11.16 -1.67 -11.80
N LEU A 29 -11.57 -0.65 -11.03
CA LEU A 29 -12.36 -0.82 -9.81
C LEU A 29 -13.71 -1.49 -10.08
N LEU A 30 -14.33 -1.19 -11.22
CA LEU A 30 -15.62 -1.79 -11.60
C LEU A 30 -15.50 -3.27 -11.92
N ILE A 31 -14.32 -3.72 -12.37
CA ILE A 31 -14.08 -5.09 -12.84
C ILE A 31 -13.41 -5.94 -11.75
N TYR A 32 -12.37 -5.39 -11.11
CA TYR A 32 -11.50 -6.09 -10.15
C TYR A 32 -11.65 -5.61 -8.71
N GLY A 33 -12.56 -4.67 -8.43
CA GLY A 33 -12.69 -4.04 -7.11
C GLY A 33 -12.89 -5.06 -5.98
N SER A 34 -13.69 -6.11 -6.20
CA SER A 34 -13.91 -7.16 -5.21
C SER A 34 -12.64 -7.96 -4.88
N ALA A 35 -11.84 -8.32 -5.90
CA ALA A 35 -10.58 -9.02 -5.73
C ALA A 35 -9.55 -8.13 -5.00
N VAL A 36 -9.43 -6.87 -5.41
CA VAL A 36 -8.52 -5.90 -4.78
C VAL A 36 -8.89 -5.66 -3.32
N VAL A 37 -10.18 -5.54 -3.00
CA VAL A 37 -10.65 -5.40 -1.61
C VAL A 37 -10.34 -6.65 -0.80
N LEU A 38 -10.53 -7.85 -1.36
CA LEU A 38 -10.17 -9.10 -0.68
C LEU A 38 -8.67 -9.15 -0.36
N TYR A 39 -7.81 -8.83 -1.34
CA TYR A 39 -6.36 -8.75 -1.13
C TYR A 39 -5.98 -7.67 -0.12
N ALA A 40 -6.65 -6.53 -0.12
CA ALA A 40 -6.45 -5.47 0.86
C ALA A 40 -6.75 -5.97 2.28
N VAL A 41 -7.87 -6.68 2.46
CA VAL A 41 -8.26 -7.25 3.77
C VAL A 41 -7.24 -8.30 4.22
N LEU A 42 -6.88 -9.26 3.36
CA LEU A 42 -5.89 -10.28 3.68
C LEU A 42 -4.53 -9.67 4.05
N TYR A 43 -4.10 -8.66 3.28
CA TYR A 43 -2.86 -7.96 3.57
C TYR A 43 -2.91 -7.19 4.89
N LEU A 44 -4.02 -6.50 5.18
CA LEU A 44 -4.19 -5.81 6.45
C LEU A 44 -4.20 -6.77 7.64
N VAL A 45 -4.79 -7.96 7.49
CA VAL A 45 -4.71 -9.03 8.50
C VAL A 45 -3.25 -9.42 8.73
N LEU A 46 -2.45 -9.60 7.66
CA LEU A 46 -1.02 -9.88 7.78
C LEU A 46 -0.25 -8.74 8.46
N VAL A 47 -0.55 -7.48 8.13
CA VAL A 47 0.06 -6.30 8.75
C VAL A 47 -0.24 -6.24 10.26
N VAL A 48 -1.51 -6.44 10.64
CA VAL A 48 -1.94 -6.46 12.04
C VAL A 48 -1.28 -7.63 12.77
N PHE A 49 -1.28 -8.82 12.17
CA PHE A 49 -0.68 -10.02 12.75
C PHE A 49 0.83 -9.86 12.92
N GLY A 50 1.52 -9.29 11.93
CA GLY A 50 2.95 -8.95 12.01
C GLY A 50 3.24 -7.94 13.11
N GLY A 51 2.40 -6.91 13.26
CA GLY A 51 2.50 -5.95 14.36
C GLY A 51 2.27 -6.58 15.73
N PHE A 52 1.32 -7.52 15.83
CA PHE A 52 1.05 -8.29 17.04
C PHE A 52 2.23 -9.19 17.43
N ILE A 53 2.72 -10.02 16.50
CA ILE A 53 3.92 -10.84 16.70
C ILE A 53 5.09 -9.96 17.10
N GLY A 54 5.34 -8.89 16.36
CA GLY A 54 6.41 -7.95 16.65
C GLY A 54 6.31 -7.36 18.06
N ARG A 55 5.10 -7.03 18.52
CA ARG A 55 4.88 -6.58 19.91
C ARG A 55 5.18 -7.67 20.93
N VAL A 56 4.72 -8.91 20.68
CA VAL A 56 4.90 -10.05 21.60
C VAL A 56 6.39 -10.39 21.77
N PHE A 57 7.13 -10.49 20.66
CA PHE A 57 8.54 -10.90 20.70
C PHE A 57 9.51 -9.73 20.94
N GLY A 58 9.22 -8.54 20.43
CA GLY A 58 10.07 -7.35 20.59
C GLY A 58 9.78 -6.53 21.84
N GLY A 59 8.66 -6.78 22.50
CA GLY A 59 8.19 -6.02 23.67
C GLY A 59 7.61 -4.64 23.33
N ALA A 60 6.95 -4.04 24.31
CA ALA A 60 6.23 -2.77 24.13
C ALA A 60 7.16 -1.57 23.81
N SER A 61 8.43 -1.64 24.20
CA SER A 61 9.43 -0.59 23.94
C SER A 61 9.84 -0.52 22.46
N HIS A 62 9.87 -1.66 21.76
CA HIS A 62 10.23 -1.74 20.34
C HIS A 62 9.04 -1.64 19.40
N PHE A 63 7.81 -1.85 19.90
CA PHE A 63 6.59 -1.81 19.09
C PHE A 63 6.49 -0.57 18.18
N PRO A 64 6.81 0.67 18.61
CA PRO A 64 6.79 1.80 17.71
C PRO A 64 7.69 1.62 16.49
N ALA A 65 8.93 1.15 16.67
CA ALA A 65 9.85 0.94 15.55
C ALA A 65 9.35 -0.16 14.61
N ILE A 66 8.83 -1.25 15.17
CA ILE A 66 8.28 -2.37 14.39
C ILE A 66 7.09 -1.90 13.55
N ALA A 67 6.14 -1.19 14.14
CA ALA A 67 4.94 -0.72 13.46
C ALA A 67 5.26 0.21 12.28
N HIS A 68 6.22 1.14 12.46
CA HIS A 68 6.67 2.01 11.37
C HIS A 68 7.43 1.24 10.28
N VAL A 69 8.27 0.26 10.65
CA VAL A 69 8.98 -0.59 9.68
C VAL A 69 7.99 -1.42 8.86
N ILE A 70 6.96 -1.99 9.48
CA ILE A 70 5.91 -2.73 8.77
C ILE A 70 5.16 -1.79 7.83
N GLY A 71 4.68 -0.64 8.32
CA GLY A 71 3.93 0.31 7.49
C GLY A 71 4.74 0.85 6.30
N VAL A 72 5.97 1.32 6.54
CA VAL A 72 6.85 1.80 5.46
C VAL A 72 7.26 0.65 4.53
N GLY A 73 7.49 -0.54 5.07
CA GLY A 73 7.75 -1.76 4.30
C GLY A 73 6.62 -2.08 3.34
N SER A 74 5.36 -1.90 3.76
CA SER A 74 4.20 -2.02 2.87
C SER A 74 4.27 -1.05 1.70
N VAL A 75 4.54 0.23 1.95
CA VAL A 75 4.69 1.22 0.86
C VAL A 75 5.81 0.83 -0.09
N LEU A 76 6.97 0.41 0.44
CA LEU A 76 8.13 0.03 -0.37
C LEU A 76 7.88 -1.22 -1.22
N LEU A 77 7.19 -2.22 -0.67
CA LEU A 77 6.78 -3.44 -1.38
C LEU A 77 5.98 -3.12 -2.63
N PHE A 78 5.00 -2.22 -2.51
CA PHE A 78 4.15 -1.84 -3.63
C PHE A 78 4.76 -0.75 -4.53
N SER A 79 5.89 -0.15 -4.13
CA SER A 79 6.64 0.84 -4.91
C SER A 79 7.68 0.24 -5.87
N TYR A 80 7.79 -1.10 -5.96
CA TYR A 80 8.75 -1.76 -6.85
C TYR A 80 8.56 -1.37 -8.32
N LEU A 81 7.32 -1.39 -8.83
CA LEU A 81 7.03 -1.12 -10.24
C LEU A 81 7.43 0.31 -10.67
N PRO A 82 7.02 1.39 -9.98
CA PRO A 82 7.50 2.74 -10.30
C PRO A 82 9.03 2.85 -10.32
N LEU A 83 9.70 2.20 -9.36
CA LEU A 83 11.16 2.24 -9.25
C LEU A 83 11.83 1.43 -10.37
N SER A 84 11.27 0.28 -10.74
CA SER A 84 11.79 -0.55 -11.83
C SER A 84 11.65 0.13 -13.20
N PHE A 85 10.55 0.84 -13.44
CA PHE A 85 10.38 1.68 -14.64
C PHE A 85 11.39 2.82 -14.68
N LEU A 86 11.61 3.51 -13.56
CA LEU A 86 12.61 4.58 -13.47
C LEU A 86 14.02 4.06 -13.79
N LEU A 87 14.44 2.94 -13.20
CA LEU A 87 15.74 2.32 -13.47
C LEU A 87 15.88 1.89 -14.94
N SER A 88 14.78 1.47 -15.57
CA SER A 88 14.77 1.14 -17.00
C SER A 88 15.08 2.37 -17.87
N ARG A 89 14.61 3.56 -17.48
CA ARG A 89 14.92 4.81 -18.18
C ARG A 89 16.40 5.21 -18.07
N PHE A 90 17.08 4.74 -17.03
CA PHE A 90 18.53 4.93 -16.86
C PHE A 90 19.38 3.85 -17.56
N GLY A 91 18.77 3.02 -18.42
CA GLY A 91 19.50 1.99 -19.19
C GLY A 91 19.79 0.71 -18.41
N ILE A 92 19.29 0.57 -17.17
CA ILE A 92 19.40 -0.67 -16.41
C ILE A 92 18.28 -1.59 -16.89
N ALA A 93 18.57 -2.51 -17.81
CA ALA A 93 17.56 -3.41 -18.38
C ALA A 93 17.40 -4.72 -17.57
N LEU A 94 18.47 -5.20 -16.93
CA LEU A 94 18.50 -6.49 -16.25
C LEU A 94 17.56 -6.50 -15.02
N GLY A 95 16.54 -7.37 -15.04
CA GLY A 95 15.54 -7.46 -13.96
C GLY A 95 16.15 -7.78 -12.60
N THR A 96 17.14 -8.66 -12.55
CA THR A 96 17.85 -9.04 -11.32
C THR A 96 18.59 -7.86 -10.67
N VAL A 97 19.20 -7.00 -11.48
CA VAL A 97 19.89 -5.79 -10.99
C VAL A 97 18.88 -4.79 -10.40
N LYS A 98 17.71 -4.62 -11.04
CA LYS A 98 16.64 -3.77 -10.51
C LYS A 98 16.13 -4.27 -9.15
N ILE A 99 15.93 -5.58 -9.03
CA ILE A 99 15.51 -6.22 -7.77
C ILE A 99 16.59 -6.01 -6.69
N ALA A 100 17.87 -6.21 -7.01
CA ALA A 100 18.95 -6.01 -6.07
C ALA A 100 19.03 -4.56 -5.58
N ILE A 101 18.96 -3.57 -6.48
CA ILE A 101 18.93 -2.14 -6.13
C ILE A 101 17.72 -1.84 -5.23
N TRP A 102 16.54 -2.32 -5.62
CA TRP A 102 15.32 -2.09 -4.84
C TRP A 102 15.41 -2.71 -3.44
N LEU A 103 15.94 -3.93 -3.30
CA LEU A 103 16.17 -4.58 -2.00
C LEU A 103 17.15 -3.79 -1.14
N VAL A 104 18.28 -3.34 -1.70
CA VAL A 104 19.28 -2.56 -0.97
C VAL A 104 18.68 -1.23 -0.48
N LEU A 105 17.97 -0.51 -1.34
CA LEU A 105 17.29 0.73 -0.97
C LEU A 105 16.24 0.50 0.11
N THR A 106 15.46 -0.58 -0.01
CA THR A 106 14.45 -0.96 0.98
C THR A 106 15.09 -1.20 2.34
N LEU A 107 16.17 -1.98 2.40
CA LEU A 107 16.88 -2.26 3.65
C LEU A 107 17.46 -0.99 4.29
N ILE A 108 18.04 -0.10 3.48
CA ILE A 108 18.59 1.19 3.96
C ILE A 108 17.46 2.04 4.57
N ILE A 109 16.33 2.19 3.87
CA ILE A 109 15.19 2.99 4.34
C ILE A 109 14.62 2.39 5.63
N LEU A 110 14.38 1.07 5.67
CA LEU A 110 13.85 0.39 6.85
C LEU A 110 14.80 0.50 8.05
N PHE A 111 16.12 0.43 7.82
CA PHE A 111 17.12 0.66 8.87
C PHE A 111 17.04 2.08 9.43
N ILE A 112 16.95 3.09 8.57
CA ILE A 112 16.81 4.49 8.99
C ILE A 112 15.52 4.67 9.80
N VAL A 113 14.39 4.14 9.30
CA VAL A 113 13.10 4.18 10.00
C VAL A 113 13.20 3.51 11.36
N TRP A 114 13.82 2.34 11.46
CA TRP A 114 14.03 1.63 12.72
C TRP A 114 14.79 2.48 13.76
N ARG A 115 15.86 3.16 13.33
CA ARG A 115 16.67 4.02 14.19
C ARG A 115 15.90 5.26 14.64
N LEU A 116 15.23 5.95 13.71
CA LEU A 116 14.57 7.22 13.99
C LEU A 116 13.24 7.07 14.73
N SER A 117 12.51 5.96 14.56
CA SER A 117 11.21 5.70 15.21
C SER A 117 11.27 5.66 16.74
N ARG A 118 12.47 5.58 17.31
CA ARG A 118 12.70 5.66 18.76
C ARG A 118 12.47 7.07 19.30
N VAL A 119 12.64 8.11 18.47
CA VAL A 119 12.43 9.52 18.82
C VAL A 119 10.93 9.87 18.74
N SER A 120 10.40 10.58 19.75
CA SER A 120 8.96 10.88 19.82
C SER A 120 8.47 11.77 18.67
N ALA A 121 9.26 12.77 18.25
CA ALA A 121 8.91 13.68 17.16
C ALA A 121 8.71 12.95 15.82
N THR A 122 9.58 11.97 15.52
CA THR A 122 9.50 11.17 14.30
C THR A 122 8.19 10.40 14.20
N ARG A 123 7.63 9.94 15.33
CA ARG A 123 6.34 9.21 15.35
C ARG A 123 5.18 10.08 14.88
N VAL A 124 5.21 11.37 15.25
CA VAL A 124 4.18 12.33 14.83
C VAL A 124 4.33 12.66 13.35
N VAL A 125 5.56 12.87 12.89
CA VAL A 125 5.86 13.16 11.48
C VAL A 125 5.44 11.98 10.59
N LEU A 126 5.78 10.75 10.98
CA LEU A 126 5.40 9.56 10.21
C LEU A 126 3.88 9.33 10.21
N LEU A 127 3.19 9.59 11.31
CA LEU A 127 1.73 9.54 11.34
C LEU A 127 1.10 10.59 10.44
N ALA A 128 1.61 11.82 10.46
CA ALA A 128 1.14 12.90 9.61
C ALA A 128 1.36 12.59 8.12
N ALA A 129 2.56 12.10 7.77
CA ALA A 129 2.88 11.65 6.42
C ALA A 129 1.95 10.51 5.97
N ALA A 130 1.73 9.52 6.82
CA ALA A 130 0.80 8.43 6.55
C ALA A 130 -0.63 8.92 6.31
N PHE A 131 -1.09 9.85 7.15
CA PHE A 131 -2.42 10.45 6.97
C PHE A 131 -2.52 11.19 5.63
N VAL A 132 -1.54 12.03 5.27
CA VAL A 132 -1.55 12.76 3.99
C VAL A 132 -1.53 11.80 2.80
N MET A 133 -0.68 10.77 2.85
CA MET A 133 -0.56 9.77 1.79
C MET A 133 -1.86 9.00 1.57
N THR A 134 -2.61 8.70 2.64
CA THR A 134 -3.87 7.95 2.54
C THR A 134 -5.09 8.87 2.31
N ALA A 135 -5.11 10.09 2.83
CA ALA A 135 -6.26 10.99 2.74
C ALA A 135 -6.61 11.39 1.30
N VAL A 136 -5.59 11.70 0.48
CA VAL A 136 -5.80 12.09 -0.93
C VAL A 136 -6.50 10.99 -1.74
N PRO A 137 -6.01 9.73 -1.77
CA PRO A 137 -6.69 8.68 -2.52
C PRO A 137 -8.04 8.29 -1.90
N VAL A 138 -8.21 8.36 -0.58
CA VAL A 138 -9.54 8.19 0.06
C VAL A 138 -10.52 9.25 -0.44
N PHE A 139 -10.12 10.52 -0.47
CA PHE A 139 -10.98 11.60 -0.95
C PHE A 139 -11.37 11.41 -2.42
N ASN A 140 -10.42 10.99 -3.26
CA ASN A 140 -10.68 10.66 -4.67
C ASN A 140 -11.67 9.50 -4.84
N LEU A 141 -11.65 8.53 -3.92
CA LEU A 141 -12.57 7.38 -3.92
C LEU A 141 -13.97 7.80 -3.45
N ILE A 142 -14.06 8.62 -2.40
CA ILE A 142 -15.35 9.17 -1.93
C ILE A 142 -16.02 10.00 -3.03
N LEU A 143 -15.26 10.85 -3.73
CA LEU A 143 -15.78 11.61 -4.86
C LEU A 143 -16.24 10.71 -6.01
N PHE A 144 -15.58 9.58 -6.25
CA PHE A 144 -15.98 8.63 -7.27
C PHE A 144 -17.31 7.96 -6.91
N VAL A 145 -17.44 7.44 -5.67
CA VAL A 145 -18.69 6.83 -5.19
C VAL A 145 -19.85 7.82 -5.23
N ALA A 146 -19.65 9.03 -4.68
CA ALA A 146 -20.70 10.06 -4.65
C ALA A 146 -21.15 10.53 -6.04
N ARG A 147 -20.27 10.45 -7.06
CA ARG A 147 -20.63 10.74 -8.46
C ARG A 147 -21.34 9.59 -9.15
N ASN A 148 -21.03 8.34 -8.78
CA ASN A 148 -21.64 7.14 -9.36
C ASN A 148 -22.96 6.74 -8.68
N ASP A 149 -23.22 7.16 -7.44
CA ASP A 149 -24.54 6.98 -6.80
C ASP A 149 -25.66 7.72 -7.55
N GLY A 150 -25.32 8.71 -8.40
CA GLY A 150 -26.23 9.36 -9.33
C GLY A 150 -26.44 8.63 -10.67
N VAL A 151 -25.70 7.55 -10.93
CA VAL A 151 -25.73 6.76 -12.17
C VAL A 151 -26.06 5.31 -11.84
N GLN A 152 -27.22 5.07 -11.21
CA GLN A 152 -27.84 3.75 -11.28
C GLN A 152 -28.41 3.55 -12.68
N THR A 153 -27.63 2.97 -13.59
CA THR A 153 -28.01 2.27 -14.84
C THR A 153 -26.72 2.19 -15.66
N VAL A 154 -26.09 1.04 -15.86
CA VAL A 154 -26.59 -0.14 -16.56
C VAL A 154 -25.91 -1.34 -15.93
N ALA A 155 -26.66 -2.41 -15.70
CA ALA A 155 -26.09 -3.72 -15.42
C ALA A 155 -25.21 -4.14 -16.61
N ALA A 156 -23.93 -3.75 -16.58
CA ALA A 156 -22.93 -4.37 -17.44
C ALA A 156 -22.93 -5.85 -17.06
N SER A 157 -23.32 -6.70 -18.00
CA SER A 157 -23.36 -8.13 -17.76
C SER A 157 -21.96 -8.57 -17.32
N PRO A 158 -21.79 -9.11 -16.09
CA PRO A 158 -20.47 -9.35 -15.50
C PRO A 158 -19.54 -10.20 -16.35
N ILE A 159 -20.11 -10.98 -17.27
CA ILE A 159 -19.43 -11.94 -18.13
C ILE A 159 -18.69 -11.27 -19.30
N GLU A 160 -19.24 -10.21 -19.91
CA GLU A 160 -18.58 -9.52 -21.04
C GLU A 160 -17.38 -8.69 -20.57
N ASP A 161 -17.50 -7.98 -19.44
CA ASP A 161 -16.41 -7.16 -18.90
C ASP A 161 -15.26 -7.99 -18.31
N GLN A 162 -15.55 -9.12 -17.66
CA GLN A 162 -14.50 -10.04 -17.19
C GLN A 162 -13.71 -10.65 -18.35
N THR A 163 -14.40 -11.03 -19.43
CA THR A 163 -13.75 -11.63 -20.62
C THR A 163 -12.84 -10.61 -21.32
N ARG A 164 -13.25 -9.34 -21.36
CA ARG A 164 -12.45 -8.25 -21.95
C ARG A 164 -11.29 -7.83 -21.06
N ALA A 165 -11.47 -7.85 -19.73
CA ALA A 165 -10.41 -7.53 -18.78
C ALA A 165 -9.34 -8.62 -18.68
N ALA A 166 -9.71 -9.89 -18.87
CA ALA A 166 -8.75 -11.00 -18.99
C ALA A 166 -7.82 -10.86 -20.22
N GLN A 167 -8.20 -10.05 -21.21
CA GLN A 167 -7.37 -9.76 -22.39
C GLN A 167 -6.51 -8.48 -22.23
N MET A 168 -6.74 -7.67 -21.19
CA MET A 168 -5.92 -6.49 -20.93
C MET A 168 -4.60 -6.91 -20.25
N PRO A 169 -3.45 -6.29 -20.62
CA PRO A 169 -2.19 -6.58 -19.97
C PRO A 169 -2.31 -6.24 -18.48
N ASN A 170 -2.26 -7.26 -17.63
CA ASN A 170 -2.30 -7.06 -16.20
C ASN A 170 -0.97 -6.47 -15.73
N VAL A 171 -0.95 -5.16 -15.50
CA VAL A 171 0.23 -4.42 -15.05
C VAL A 171 0.42 -4.57 -13.54
N TYR A 172 -0.56 -5.12 -12.83
CA TYR A 172 -0.59 -5.21 -11.38
C TYR A 172 -0.38 -6.65 -10.94
N TRP A 173 0.85 -6.95 -10.52
CA TRP A 173 1.27 -8.28 -10.07
C TRP A 173 0.46 -8.87 -8.90
N PHE A 174 -0.43 -8.10 -8.27
CA PHE A 174 -1.25 -8.48 -7.13
C PHE A 174 -2.77 -8.55 -7.44
N VAL A 175 -3.18 -8.19 -8.66
CA VAL A 175 -4.54 -8.42 -9.17
C VAL A 175 -4.40 -9.61 -10.12
N PHE A 176 -5.31 -10.60 -10.11
CA PHE A 176 -5.25 -11.77 -11.00
C PHE A 176 -6.65 -12.06 -11.55
#